data_AF-A0A527XH44-F1
#
_entry.id   AF-A0A527XH44-F1
#
_cell.length_a   1.000
_cell.length_b   1.000
_cell.length_c   1.000
_cell.angle_alpha   90.00
_cell.angle_beta   90.00
_cell.angle_gamma   90.00
#
_symmetry.space_group_name_H-M   'P 1'
#
loop_
_entity.id
_entity.type
_entity.pdbx_description
1 polymer ?
#
loop_
_entity_poly.entity_id
_entity_poly.type
_entity_poly.pdbx_seq_one_letter_code
_entity_poly.pdbx_strand_id
1 'polypeptide(L)' 'VFPGGCTVRLNADERHLRPGGTVSGPSLFTLADIGGYVCVLSHAGPDALSVTVNLDINFMRKAEAGPIDGHCRILKL' A
#
# COMPACT_ATOMS: atom_id res chain seq x y z
N VAL A 1 6.79 3.26 -11.11
CA VAL A 1 7.67 2.08 -10.96
C VAL A 1 9.09 2.52 -11.21
N PHE A 2 10.04 1.99 -10.45
CA PHE A 2 11.48 2.25 -10.59
C PHE A 2 12.21 0.91 -10.35
N PRO A 3 13.51 0.78 -10.70
CA PRO A 3 14.23 -0.47 -10.49
C PRO A 3 14.12 -0.99 -9.04
N GLY A 4 13.52 -2.16 -8.86
CA GLY A 4 13.33 -2.82 -7.57
C GLY A 4 12.18 -2.27 -6.72
N GLY A 5 11.28 -1.43 -7.25
CA GLY A 5 10.21 -0.84 -6.45
C GLY A 5 9.14 -0.04 -7.19
N CYS A 6 8.18 0.46 -6.42
CA CYS A 6 7.16 1.38 -6.92
C CYS A 6 6.67 2.33 -5.83
N THR A 7 6.06 3.44 -6.26
CA THR A 7 5.29 4.32 -5.39
C THR A 7 3.83 4.23 -5.81
N VAL A 8 2.94 4.05 -4.83
CA VAL A 8 1.48 4.12 -4.99
C VAL A 8 0.95 5.25 -4.11
N ARG A 9 -0.19 5.82 -4.48
CA ARG A 9 -0.82 6.91 -3.70
C ARG A 9 -2.28 6.61 -3.42
N LEU A 10 -2.66 6.80 -2.16
CA LEU A 10 -4.05 6.97 -1.77
C LEU A 10 -4.32 8.47 -1.57
N ASN A 11 -5.30 9.02 -2.28
CA ASN A 11 -5.84 10.34 -1.95
C ASN A 11 -6.99 10.12 -0.97
N ALA A 12 -6.68 10.12 0.33
CA ALA A 12 -7.64 9.81 1.36
C ALA A 12 -8.66 10.96 1.53
N ASP A 13 -9.93 10.63 1.35
CA ASP A 13 -11.08 11.49 1.62
C ASP A 13 -11.92 10.94 2.78
N GLU A 14 -13.06 11.56 3.06
CA GLU A 14 -13.97 11.20 4.16
C GLU A 14 -14.34 9.71 4.21
N ARG A 15 -14.42 9.03 3.05
CA ARG A 15 -14.78 7.60 2.96
C ARG A 15 -13.70 6.69 3.53
N HIS A 16 -12.47 7.19 3.61
CA HIS A 16 -11.32 6.47 4.13
C HIS A 16 -11.09 6.74 5.62
N LEU A 17 -11.82 7.69 6.20
CA LEU A 17 -11.63 8.10 7.59
C LEU A 17 -12.43 7.22 8.54
N ARG A 18 -11.91 7.12 9.77
CA ARG A 18 -12.64 6.58 10.92
C ARG A 18 -13.01 7.71 11.88
N PRO A 19 -13.89 7.47 12.87
CA PRO A 19 -14.16 8.44 13.93
C PRO A 19 -12.85 8.96 14.54
N GLY A 20 -12.74 10.29 14.65
CA GLY A 20 -11.50 10.97 15.09
C GLY A 20 -10.63 11.53 13.97
N GLY A 21 -11.08 11.51 12.71
CA GLY A 21 -10.47 12.27 11.62
C GLY A 21 -9.17 11.68 11.07
N THR A 22 -8.92 10.39 11.31
CA THR A 22 -7.72 9.70 10.81
C THR A 22 -8.08 8.68 9.75
N VAL A 23 -7.18 8.45 8.80
CA VAL A 23 -7.32 7.36 7.82
C VAL A 23 -7.41 6.02 8.54
N SER A 24 -8.35 5.21 8.08
CA SER A 24 -8.62 3.89 8.64
C SER A 24 -7.47 2.94 8.37
N GLY A 25 -7.24 2.01 9.30
CA GLY A 25 -6.30 0.91 9.09
C GLY A 25 -6.56 0.16 7.79
N PRO A 26 -7.81 -0.28 7.50
CA PRO A 26 -8.16 -0.96 6.24
C PRO A 26 -7.73 -0.21 4.99
N SER A 27 -7.90 1.12 4.93
CA SER A 27 -7.46 1.92 3.77
C SER A 27 -5.95 1.88 3.57
N LEU A 28 -5.18 1.92 4.67
CA LEU A 28 -3.72 1.79 4.63
C LEU A 28 -3.27 0.37 4.26
N PHE A 29 -3.99 -0.65 4.73
CA PHE A 29 -3.78 -2.05 4.31
C PHE A 29 -4.01 -2.22 2.81
N THR A 30 -5.09 -1.67 2.26
CA THR A 30 -5.34 -1.69 0.80
C THR A 30 -4.25 -0.99 0.01
N LEU A 31 -3.77 0.17 0.47
CA LEU A 31 -2.67 0.88 -0.20
C LEU A 31 -1.38 0.03 -0.21
N ALA A 32 -1.03 -0.57 0.93
CA ALA A 32 0.15 -1.42 1.05
C ALA A 32 0.05 -2.69 0.19
N ASP A 33 -1.12 -3.34 0.18
CA ASP A 33 -1.39 -4.55 -0.60
C ASP A 33 -1.28 -4.29 -2.11
N ILE A 34 -1.93 -3.23 -2.61
CA ILE A 34 -1.82 -2.80 -4.01
C ILE A 34 -0.37 -2.47 -4.36
N GLY A 35 0.33 -1.76 -3.46
CA GLY A 35 1.74 -1.44 -3.64
C GLY A 35 2.62 -2.69 -3.78
N GLY A 36 2.44 -3.68 -2.91
CA GLY A 36 3.13 -4.97 -2.99
C GLY A 36 2.83 -5.71 -4.29
N TYR A 37 1.55 -5.83 -4.64
CA TYR A 37 1.10 -6.52 -5.84
C TYR A 37 1.65 -5.88 -7.13
N VAL A 38 1.52 -4.56 -7.28
CA VAL A 38 2.07 -3.82 -8.42
C VAL A 38 3.59 -3.95 -8.49
N CYS A 39 4.26 -3.93 -7.33
CA CYS A 39 5.71 -4.09 -7.26
C CYS A 39 6.14 -5.47 -7.79
N VAL A 40 5.48 -6.55 -7.35
CA VAL A 40 5.75 -7.92 -7.82
C VAL A 40 5.49 -8.04 -9.31
N LEU A 41 4.29 -7.67 -9.79
CA LEU A 41 3.91 -7.83 -11.19
C LEU A 41 4.81 -7.05 -12.15
N SER A 42 5.26 -5.86 -11.74
CA SER A 42 6.13 -5.03 -12.57
C SER A 42 7.56 -5.54 -12.70
N HIS A 43 7.99 -6.48 -11.84
CA HIS A 43 9.36 -7.00 -11.83
C HIS A 43 9.45 -8.50 -12.15
N ALA A 44 8.51 -9.31 -11.66
CA ALA A 44 8.45 -10.76 -11.90
C ALA A 44 7.60 -11.11 -13.15
N GLY A 45 6.79 -10.18 -13.63
CA GLY A 45 5.84 -10.40 -14.73
C GLY A 45 4.44 -10.82 -14.25
N PRO A 46 3.49 -10.97 -15.18
CA PRO A 46 2.11 -11.33 -14.88
C PRO A 46 1.99 -12.83 -14.52
N ASP A 47 2.18 -13.15 -13.24
CA ASP A 47 1.97 -14.49 -12.68
C ASP A 47 0.62 -14.55 -11.94
N ALA A 48 -0.27 -15.43 -12.39
CA ALA A 48 -1.60 -15.65 -11.80
C ALA A 48 -1.55 -16.14 -10.35
N LEU A 49 -0.41 -16.66 -9.89
CA LEU A 49 -0.20 -17.13 -8.52
C LEU A 49 0.42 -16.07 -7.59
N SER A 50 0.64 -14.84 -8.08
CA SER A 50 1.08 -13.72 -7.24
C SER A 50 -0.06 -13.27 -6.32
N VAL A 51 -0.09 -13.80 -5.10
CA VAL A 51 -1.10 -13.49 -4.09
C VAL A 51 -0.47 -13.06 -2.77
N THR A 52 -1.14 -12.15 -2.06
CA THR A 52 -0.74 -11.75 -0.72
C THR A 52 -1.10 -12.84 0.28
N VAL A 53 -0.10 -13.52 0.82
CA VAL A 53 -0.27 -14.57 1.84
C VAL A 53 -0.23 -13.98 3.26
N ASN A 54 0.52 -12.91 3.45
CA ASN A 54 0.66 -12.21 4.73
C ASN A 54 0.93 -10.73 4.48
N LEU A 55 0.33 -9.88 5.30
CA LEU A 55 0.60 -8.44 5.35
C LEU A 55 0.54 -7.97 6.81
N ASP A 56 1.62 -7.33 7.26
CA ASP A 56 1.73 -6.71 8.59
C ASP A 56 1.94 -5.19 8.45
N ILE A 57 1.31 -4.42 9.34
CA ILE A 57 1.46 -2.95 9.39
C ILE A 57 1.54 -2.49 10.84
N ASN A 58 2.52 -1.64 11.12
CA ASN A 58 2.68 -0.95 12.40
C ASN A 58 2.26 0.51 12.27
N PHE A 59 1.23 0.93 13.00
CA PHE A 59 0.69 2.29 12.94
C PHE A 59 1.46 3.24 13.87
N MET A 60 2.51 3.89 13.34
CA MET A 60 3.42 4.72 14.13
C MET A 60 2.96 6.17 14.32
N ARG A 61 2.07 6.67 13.43
CA ARG A 61 1.55 8.04 13.46
C ARG A 61 0.12 8.06 12.93
N LYS A 62 -0.67 9.01 13.42
CA LYS A 62 -1.97 9.34 12.82
C LYS A 62 -1.76 9.88 11.41
N ALA A 63 -2.53 9.35 10.45
CA ALA A 63 -2.62 9.89 9.10
C ALA A 63 -3.94 10.65 8.96
N GLU A 64 -3.88 11.89 8.51
CA GLU A 64 -5.07 12.71 8.22
C GLU A 64 -5.53 12.51 6.78
N ALA A 65 -6.68 13.08 6.42
CA ALA A 65 -7.10 13.14 5.02
C ALA A 65 -6.06 13.85 4.14
N GLY A 66 -5.99 13.47 2.87
CA GLY A 66 -5.02 13.99 1.92
C GLY A 66 -4.18 12.90 1.24
N PRO A 67 -3.10 13.30 0.54
CA PRO A 67 -2.26 12.37 -0.19
C PRO A 67 -1.40 11.54 0.77
N ILE A 68 -1.47 10.22 0.62
CA ILE A 68 -0.64 9.26 1.35
C ILE A 68 0.12 8.42 0.32
N ASP A 69 1.45 8.53 0.36
CA ASP A 69 2.34 7.78 -0.52
C ASP A 69 2.81 6.49 0.15
N GLY A 70 2.57 5.37 -0.52
CA GLY A 70 3.14 4.06 -0.21
C GLY A 70 4.39 3.82 -1.05
N HIS A 71 5.55 3.80 -0.40
CA HIS A 71 6.83 3.50 -1.04
C HIS A 71 7.14 2.01 -0.86
N CYS A 72 7.04 1.25 -1.93
CA CYS A 72 7.24 -0.18 -1.93
C CYS A 72 8.56 -0.54 -2.59
N ARG A 73 9.28 -1.48 -1.99
CA ARG A 73 10.53 -2.02 -2.52
C ARG A 73 10.57 -3.52 -2.38
N ILE A 74 11.18 -4.18 -3.36
CA ILE A 74 11.43 -5.62 -3.34
C ILE A 74 12.63 -5.87 -2.45
N LEU A 75 12.46 -6.73 -1.45
CA LEU A 75 13.56 -7.22 -0.62
C LEU A 75 14.13 -8.53 -1.17
N LYS A 76 13.25 -9.36 -1.73
CA LYS A 76 13.56 -10.66 -2.33
C LYS A 76 12.46 -11.04 -3.32
N LEU A 77 12.85 -11.64 -4.44
CA LEU A 77 11.99 -12.35 -5.40
C LEU A 77 12.41 -13.81 -5.45
#